data_AF-A0A316LXK1-F1
#
_entry.id   AF-A0A316LXK1-F1
#
_cell.length_a   1.000
_cell.length_b   1.000
_cell.length_c   1.000
_cell.angle_alpha   90.00
_cell.angle_beta   90.00
_cell.angle_gamma   90.00
#
_symmetry.space_group_name_H-M   'P 1'
#
loop_
_entity.id
_entity.type
_entity.pdbx_description
1 polymer ?
#
loop_
_entity_poly.entity_id
_entity_poly.type
_entity_poly.pdbx_seq_one_letter_code
_entity_poly.pdbx_strand_id
1 'polypeptide(L)'
;MIEVIGGNLFQWDTGRVAQVNTDANVHEVHFTTKDMTYAYVVSTYEKDGTVYCEIPNILLQQEKSLICYEVTNTDGGEMTVAETTLALHKKNKKVEQ
;
A
#
# COMPACT_ATOMS: atom_id res chain seq x y z
N MET A 1 0.33 -1.15 -10.96
CA MET A 1 1.52 -1.57 -10.18
C MET A 1 1.86 -0.46 -9.22
N ILE A 2 2.06 -0.75 -7.95
CA ILE A 2 2.42 0.29 -6.98
C ILE A 2 3.94 0.41 -6.76
N GLU A 3 4.42 1.62 -6.53
CA GLU A 3 5.80 1.93 -6.20
C GLU A 3 5.88 2.76 -4.91
N VAL A 4 6.87 2.49 -4.07
CA VAL A 4 6.99 3.18 -2.78
C VAL A 4 7.81 4.45 -2.95
N ILE A 5 7.23 5.58 -2.56
CA ILE A 5 7.90 6.88 -2.64
C ILE A 5 9.03 6.94 -1.63
N GLY A 6 10.23 7.26 -2.13
CA GLY A 6 11.45 7.26 -1.34
C GLY A 6 12.07 5.87 -1.14
N GLY A 7 11.79 4.90 -2.03
CA GLY A 7 12.48 3.61 -2.10
C GLY A 7 11.85 2.51 -1.25
N ASN A 8 12.65 1.53 -0.81
CA ASN A 8 12.18 0.33 -0.13
C ASN A 8 11.36 0.61 1.15
N LEU A 9 10.53 -0.34 1.56
CA LEU A 9 9.83 -0.30 2.85
C LEU A 9 10.69 -0.90 3.95
N PHE A 10 10.79 -0.17 5.05
CA PHE A 10 11.43 -0.67 6.27
C PHE A 10 10.46 -0.56 7.42
N GLN A 11 10.58 -1.47 8.38
CA GLN A 11 9.79 -1.40 9.58
C GLN A 11 10.00 -0.09 10.32
N TRP A 12 8.94 0.38 10.97
CA TRP A 12 8.90 1.60 11.80
C TRP A 12 9.07 2.91 11.04
N ASP A 13 9.39 2.88 9.75
CA ASP A 13 9.40 4.07 8.89
C ASP A 13 7.94 4.38 8.52
N THR A 14 7.17 4.91 9.47
CA THR A 14 5.74 5.27 9.31
C THR A 14 5.55 6.50 8.42
N GLY A 15 4.33 6.69 7.89
CA GLY A 15 3.98 7.81 7.01
C GLY A 15 4.46 7.62 5.57
N ARG A 16 4.61 6.38 5.13
CA ARG A 16 5.02 6.06 3.75
C ARG A 16 3.83 6.18 2.82
N VAL A 17 4.14 6.64 1.62
CA VAL A 17 3.19 6.81 0.52
C VAL A 17 3.60 5.87 -0.60
N ALA A 18 2.63 5.24 -1.24
CA ALA A 18 2.81 4.52 -2.47
C ALA A 18 2.19 5.30 -3.63
N GLN A 19 2.90 5.35 -4.76
CA GLN A 19 2.38 5.76 -6.05
C GLN A 19 1.71 4.56 -6.71
N VAL A 20 0.55 4.79 -7.33
CA VAL A 20 -0.20 3.79 -8.07
C VAL A 20 0.03 4.03 -9.56
N ASN A 21 0.86 3.19 -10.19
CA ASN A 21 1.17 3.26 -11.62
C ASN A 21 0.25 2.31 -12.40
N THR A 22 -0.90 2.81 -12.82
CA THR A 22 -1.87 2.03 -13.60
C THR A 22 -2.70 2.95 -14.48
N ASP A 23 -3.10 2.45 -15.65
CA ASP A 23 -3.99 3.16 -16.57
C ASP A 23 -5.47 3.07 -16.15
N ALA A 24 -5.77 2.28 -15.12
CA ALA A 24 -7.11 2.13 -14.55
C ALA A 24 -7.43 3.26 -13.54
N ASN A 25 -8.71 3.62 -13.43
CA ASN A 25 -9.19 4.60 -12.46
C ASN A 25 -9.27 4.01 -11.04
N VAL A 26 -8.12 3.73 -10.44
CA VAL A 26 -8.03 3.14 -9.10
C VAL A 26 -8.44 4.16 -8.04
N HIS A 27 -9.52 3.86 -7.32
CA HIS A 27 -10.02 4.72 -6.22
C HIS A 27 -9.56 4.24 -4.85
N GLU A 28 -9.19 2.96 -4.71
CA GLU A 28 -8.80 2.35 -3.45
C GLU A 28 -7.67 1.34 -3.65
N VAL A 29 -6.85 1.19 -2.59
CA VAL A 29 -5.86 0.14 -2.48
C VAL A 29 -6.12 -0.65 -1.20
N HIS A 30 -6.25 -1.97 -1.33
CA HIS A 30 -6.44 -2.87 -0.20
C HIS A 30 -5.09 -3.44 0.21
N PHE A 31 -4.64 -3.12 1.43
CA PHE A 31 -3.39 -3.63 1.99
C PHE A 31 -3.65 -4.79 2.94
N THR A 32 -2.95 -5.90 2.74
CA THR A 32 -3.03 -7.07 3.61
C THR A 32 -1.68 -7.79 3.72
N THR A 33 -1.65 -8.90 4.44
CA THR A 33 -0.54 -9.86 4.46
C THR A 33 -1.09 -11.27 4.32
N LYS A 34 -0.23 -12.25 4.06
CA LYS A 34 -0.63 -13.67 3.95
C LYS A 34 -1.35 -14.22 5.19
N ASP A 35 -1.09 -13.65 6.37
CA ASP A 35 -1.60 -14.16 7.64
C ASP A 35 -2.89 -13.45 8.10
N MET A 36 -3.36 -12.48 7.32
CA MET A 36 -4.56 -11.70 7.65
C MET A 36 -5.79 -12.21 6.89
N THR A 37 -6.93 -12.26 7.58
CA THR A 37 -8.23 -12.59 6.98
C THR A 37 -9.02 -11.35 6.54
N TYR A 38 -8.39 -10.17 6.60
CA TYR A 38 -8.96 -8.88 6.25
C TYR A 38 -7.92 -8.01 5.56
N ALA A 39 -8.36 -6.90 4.95
CA ALA A 39 -7.49 -5.90 4.37
C ALA A 39 -7.81 -4.51 4.93
N TYR A 40 -6.78 -3.67 5.01
CA TYR A 40 -6.94 -2.25 5.25
C TYR A 40 -7.25 -1.58 3.91
N VAL A 41 -8.44 -1.00 3.81
CA VAL A 41 -8.89 -0.25 2.63
C VAL A 41 -8.43 1.19 2.78
N VAL A 42 -7.71 1.70 1.78
CA VAL A 42 -7.22 3.08 1.76
C VAL A 42 -7.62 3.73 0.44
N SER A 43 -8.32 4.86 0.52
CA SER A 43 -8.66 5.65 -0.66
C SER A 43 -7.40 6.25 -1.30
N THR A 44 -7.38 6.28 -2.62
CA THR A 44 -6.35 6.99 -3.36
C THR A 44 -6.67 8.49 -3.41
N TYR A 45 -5.64 9.28 -3.68
CA TYR A 45 -5.76 10.70 -4.00
C TYR A 45 -4.86 11.04 -5.18
N GLU A 46 -5.29 11.99 -6.00
CA GLU A 46 -4.51 12.47 -7.13
C GLU A 46 -3.74 13.73 -6.74
N LYS A 47 -2.48 13.81 -7.15
CA LYS A 47 -1.66 15.01 -7.05
C LYS A 47 -0.78 15.12 -8.29
N ASP A 48 -0.85 16.26 -8.97
CA ASP A 48 -0.05 16.54 -10.18
C ASP A 48 -0.21 15.47 -11.27
N GLY A 49 -1.44 14.95 -11.46
CA GLY A 49 -1.75 13.92 -12.47
C GLY A 49 -1.28 12.50 -12.10
N THR A 50 -0.79 12.30 -10.88
CA THR A 50 -0.34 11.00 -10.37
C THR A 50 -1.19 10.56 -9.19
N VAL A 51 -1.53 9.27 -9.14
CA VAL A 51 -2.35 8.68 -8.08
C VAL A 51 -1.47 8.13 -6.96
N TYR A 52 -1.85 8.42 -5.72
CA TYR A 52 -1.13 8.02 -4.51
C TYR A 52 -2.06 7.44 -3.47
N CYS A 53 -1.50 6.68 -2.52
CA CYS A 53 -2.19 6.24 -1.31
C CYS A 53 -1.23 6.17 -0.12
N GLU A 54 -1.76 6.30 1.09
CA GLU A 54 -0.98 6.12 2.32
C GLU A 54 -0.89 4.65 2.70
N ILE A 55 0.31 4.19 3.05
CA ILE A 55 0.49 2.82 3.54
C ILE A 55 0.13 2.79 5.03
N PRO A 56 -0.80 1.93 5.47
CA PRO A 56 -1.20 1.88 6.88
C PRO A 56 -0.02 1.66 7.81
N ASN A 57 0.20 2.59 8.76
CA ASN A 57 1.33 2.54 9.67
C ASN A 57 1.42 1.23 10.47
N ILE A 58 0.28 0.64 10.83
CA ILE A 58 0.22 -0.64 11.54
C ILE A 58 0.88 -1.77 10.73
N LEU A 59 0.75 -1.74 9.41
CA LEU A 59 1.36 -2.72 8.51
C LEU A 59 2.88 -2.50 8.35
N LEU A 60 3.38 -1.30 8.67
CA LEU A 60 4.81 -1.00 8.70
C LEU A 60 5.47 -1.37 10.04
N GLN A 61 4.69 -1.82 11.04
CA GLN A 61 5.20 -2.21 12.36
C GLN A 61 5.35 -3.74 12.52
N GLN A 62 4.92 -4.50 11.52
CA GLN A 62 4.99 -5.98 11.47
C GLN A 62 6.17 -6.46 10.62
N GLU A 63 6.55 -7.74 10.72
CA GLU A 63 7.69 -8.34 10.00
C GLU A 63 7.25 -9.09 8.72
N LYS A 64 6.26 -8.57 7.99
CA LYS A 64 5.60 -9.28 6.88
C LYS A 64 5.55 -8.44 5.62
N SER A 65 5.76 -9.09 4.47
CA SER A 65 5.53 -8.47 3.17
C SER A 65 4.08 -8.04 3.03
N LEU A 66 3.88 -6.89 2.40
CA LEU A 66 2.56 -6.36 2.13
C LEU A 66 2.07 -6.88 0.79
N ILE A 67 0.81 -7.30 0.75
CA ILE A 67 0.10 -7.59 -0.49
C ILE A 67 -0.87 -6.43 -0.69
N CYS A 68 -0.83 -5.87 -1.89
CA CYS A 68 -1.59 -4.68 -2.24
C CYS A 68 -2.45 -5.00 -3.46
N TYR A 69 -3.76 -4.80 -3.32
CA TYR A 69 -4.71 -4.94 -4.40
C TYR A 69 -5.19 -3.57 -4.84
N GLU A 70 -4.95 -3.24 -6.11
CA GLU A 70 -5.43 -2.01 -6.74
C GLU A 70 -6.89 -2.22 -7.18
N VAL A 71 -7.81 -1.37 -6.72
CA VAL A 71 -9.26 -1.54 -6.90
C VAL A 71 -9.86 -0.38 -7.70
N THR A 72 -10.65 -0.75 -8.71
CA THR A 72 -11.46 0.18 -9.50
C THR A 72 -12.95 -0.08 -9.28
N ASN A 73 -13.75 0.97 -9.44
CA ASN A 73 -15.19 0.85 -9.56
C ASN A 73 -15.56 0.52 -11.01
N THR A 74 -16.49 -0.40 -11.18
CA THR A 74 -17.10 -0.78 -12.47
C THR A 74 -18.62 -0.80 -12.33
N ASP A 75 -19.34 -0.91 -13.45
CA ASP A 75 -20.81 -1.01 -13.44
C ASP A 75 -21.34 -2.24 -12.66
N GLY A 76 -20.48 -3.25 -12.45
CA GLY A 76 -20.78 -4.46 -11.67
C GLY A 76 -20.33 -4.39 -10.20
N GLY A 77 -19.79 -3.26 -9.75
CA GLY A 77 -19.17 -3.08 -8.43
C GLY A 77 -17.65 -2.99 -8.49
N GLU A 78 -17.00 -3.29 -7.36
CA GLU A 78 -15.56 -3.18 -7.23
C GLU A 78 -14.82 -4.37 -7.84
N MET A 79 -13.71 -4.08 -8.50
CA MET A 79 -12.84 -5.05 -9.14
C MET A 79 -11.38 -4.79 -8.78
N THR A 80 -10.64 -5.85 -8.45
CA THR A 80 -9.18 -5.81 -8.39
C THR A 80 -8.59 -5.85 -9.79
N VAL A 81 -7.79 -4.84 -10.15
CA VAL A 81 -7.14 -4.71 -11.47
C VAL A 81 -5.67 -5.11 -11.45
N ALA A 82 -5.03 -5.08 -10.28
CA ALA A 82 -3.66 -5.52 -10.11
C ALA A 82 -3.39 -5.98 -8.67
N GLU A 83 -2.43 -6.89 -8.53
CA GLU A 83 -1.87 -7.34 -7.26
C GLU A 83 -0.36 -7.06 -7.28
N THR A 84 0.14 -6.42 -6.22
CA THR A 84 1.57 -6.18 -6.03
C THR A 84 2.00 -6.66 -4.64
N THR A 85 3.11 -7.40 -4.56
CA THR A 85 3.75 -7.74 -3.27
C THR A 85 4.92 -6.81 -3.02
N LEU A 86 4.89 -6.09 -1.89
CA LEU A 86 5.97 -5.24 -1.42
C LEU A 86 6.74 -5.92 -0.29
N ALA A 87 8.07 -6.00 -0.44
CA ALA A 87 8.93 -6.47 0.65
C ALA A 87 9.00 -5.41 1.76
N LEU A 88 8.80 -5.83 3.00
CA LEU A 88 9.00 -5.00 4.19
C LEU A 88 10.25 -5.49 4.92
N HIS A 89 11.30 -4.67 4.92
CA HIS A 89 12.58 -5.03 5.52
C HIS A 89 12.59 -4.77 7.02
N LYS A 90 13.06 -5.76 7.78
CA LYS A 90 13.23 -5.64 9.23
C LYS A 90 14.21 -4.51 9.57
N LYS A 91 13.86 -3.71 10.57
CA LYS A 91 14.69 -2.64 11.12
C LYS A 91 14.52 -2.62 12.63
N ASN A 92 15.61 -2.42 13.37
CA ASN A 92 15.50 -2.24 14.81
C ASN A 92 14.71 -0.96 15.09
N LYS A 93 13.67 -1.05 15.93
CA LYS A 93 12.96 0.13 16.42
C LYS A 93 14.01 1.06 17.02
N LYS A 94 14.16 2.27 16.49
CA LYS A 94 15.06 3.27 17.08
C LYS A 94 14.58 3.48 18.51
N VAL A 95 15.40 3.09 19.48
CA VAL A 95 15.24 3.52 20.86
C VAL A 95 15.70 4.97 20.84
N GLU A 96 14.75 5.92 20.88
CA GLU A 96 15.10 7.32 21.14
C GLU A 96 15.78 7.34 22.51
N GLN A 97 17.05 7.78 22.54
CA GLN A 97 17.81 8.01 23.77
C GLN A 97 17.45 9.36 24.37
#